data_AF-A0A6G1VP22-F1
#
_entry.id   AF-A0A6G1VP22-F1
#
_cell.length_a   1.000
_cell.length_b   1.000
_cell.length_c   1.000
_cell.angle_alpha   90.00
_cell.angle_beta   90.00
_cell.angle_gamma   90.00
#
_symmetry.space_group_name_H-M   'P 1'
#
loop_
_entity.id
_entity.type
_entity.pdbx_description
1 polymer ?
#
loop_
_entity_poly.entity_id
_entity_poly.type
_entity_poly.pdbx_seq_one_letter_code
_entity_poly.pdbx_strand_id
1 'polypeptide(L)' 'MAQTAMTVRMDNQQKAQFDKLCEQFGMSANTAINIFVKAVIRSKSIPFSIQAKNEEEDEVTAKAKAAFQ' A
#
# COMPACT_ATOMS: atom_id res chain seq x y z
N MET A 1 22.83 14.60 -10.63
CA MET A 1 21.73 14.73 -9.64
C MET A 1 22.19 14.08 -8.35
N ALA A 2 22.10 14.78 -7.22
CA ALA A 2 22.45 14.21 -5.92
C ALA A 2 21.49 13.06 -5.58
N GLN A 3 22.03 11.92 -5.15
CA GLN A 3 21.25 10.77 -4.69
C GLN A 3 21.31 10.74 -3.17
N THR A 4 20.15 10.57 -2.53
CA THR A 4 20.04 10.39 -1.09
C THR A 4 19.50 8.99 -0.82
N ALA A 5 20.15 8.25 0.08
CA ALA A 5 19.71 6.92 0.47
C ALA A 5 18.56 7.02 1.50
N MET A 6 17.58 6.13 1.37
CA MET A 6 16.50 5.94 2.34
C MET A 6 16.47 4.48 2.77
N THR A 7 16.58 4.23 4.07
CA THR A 7 16.52 2.87 4.64
C THR A 7 15.11 2.60 5.14
N VAL A 8 14.46 1.58 4.60
CA VAL A 8 13.12 1.13 5.03
C VAL A 8 13.26 -0.23 5.72
N ARG A 9 12.75 -0.33 6.95
CA ARG A 9 12.66 -1.62 7.66
C ARG A 9 11.37 -2.32 7.26
N MET A 10 11.47 -3.58 6.89
CA MET A 10 10.36 -4.42 6.44
C MET A 10 10.60 -5.84 6.93
N ASP A 11 9.52 -6.56 7.21
CA ASP A 11 9.62 -7.96 7.59
C ASP A 11 10.15 -8.81 6.42
N ASN A 12 10.85 -9.91 6.75
CA ASN A 12 11.44 -10.79 5.74
C ASN A 12 10.40 -11.39 4.80
N GLN A 13 9.23 -11.79 5.32
CA GLN A 13 8.17 -12.38 4.50
C GLN A 13 7.55 -11.32 3.58
N GLN A 14 7.30 -10.11 4.11
CA GLN A 14 6.78 -9.00 3.33
C GLN A 14 7.72 -8.61 2.19
N LYS A 15 9.02 -8.55 2.48
CA LYS A 15 10.05 -8.24 1.47
C LYS A 15 10.09 -9.32 0.37
N ALA A 16 10.06 -10.60 0.74
CA ALA A 16 10.06 -11.69 -0.24
C ALA A 16 8.81 -11.66 -1.16
N GLN A 17 7.64 -11.35 -0.60
CA GLN A 17 6.40 -11.18 -1.38
C GLN A 17 6.50 -9.98 -2.33
N PHE A 18 7.02 -8.85 -1.84
CA PHE A 18 7.20 -7.65 -2.65
C PHE A 18 8.20 -7.84 -3.78
N ASP A 19 9.34 -8.49 -3.52
CA ASP A 19 10.37 -8.77 -4.53
C ASP A 19 9.81 -9.66 -5.65
N LYS A 20 9.11 -10.74 -5.31
CA LYS A 20 8.45 -11.63 -6.30
C LYS A 20 7.44 -10.88 -7.16
N LEU A 21 6.70 -9.93 -6.57
CA LEU A 21 5.74 -9.11 -7.32
C LEU A 21 6.46 -8.14 -8.26
N CYS A 22 7.55 -7.51 -7.80
CA CYS A 22 8.36 -6.62 -8.63
C CYS A 22 8.98 -7.36 -9.82
N GLU A 23 9.45 -8.59 -9.62
CA GLU A 23 9.96 -9.47 -10.69
C GLU A 23 8.90 -9.76 -11.75
N GLN A 24 7.65 -10.04 -11.34
CA GLN A 24 6.53 -10.22 -12.27
C GLN A 24 6.24 -8.96 -13.09
N PHE A 25 6.48 -7.78 -12.52
CA PHE A 25 6.35 -6.51 -13.22
C PHE A 25 7.59 -6.15 -14.05
N GLY A 26 8.64 -6.97 -14.03
CA GLY A 26 9.90 -6.71 -14.74
C GLY A 26 10.70 -5.53 -14.18
N MET A 27 10.57 -5.23 -12.89
CA MET A 27 11.28 -4.12 -12.24
C MET A 27 11.88 -4.50 -10.89
N SER A 28 12.84 -3.70 -10.41
CA SER A 28 13.41 -3.90 -9.08
C SER A 28 12.52 -3.29 -7.99
N ALA A 29 12.63 -3.79 -6.75
CA ALA A 29 12.01 -3.20 -5.57
C ALA A 29 12.35 -1.70 -5.42
N ASN A 30 13.60 -1.31 -5.69
CA ASN A 30 14.02 0.08 -5.64
C ASN A 30 13.30 0.93 -6.70
N THR A 31 13.10 0.39 -7.91
CA THR A 31 12.33 1.07 -8.96
C THR A 31 10.88 1.27 -8.52
N ALA A 32 10.25 0.23 -7.99
CA ALA A 32 8.87 0.29 -7.50
C ALA A 32 8.67 1.33 -6.38
N ILE A 33 9.58 1.38 -5.40
CA ILE A 33 9.56 2.40 -4.33
C ILE A 33 9.71 3.81 -4.91
N ASN A 34 10.62 4.02 -5.87
CA ASN A 34 10.78 5.32 -6.51
C ASN A 34 9.54 5.75 -7.31
N ILE A 35 8.85 4.81 -7.97
CA ILE A 35 7.58 5.08 -8.66
C ILE A 35 6.51 5.49 -7.63
N PHE A 36 6.40 4.75 -6.53
CA PHE A 36 5.45 5.06 -5.45
C PHE A 36 5.67 6.48 -4.90
N VAL A 37 6.92 6.82 -4.54
CA VAL A 37 7.25 8.16 -4.03
C VAL A 37 6.88 9.25 -5.04
N LYS A 38 7.19 9.05 -6.33
CA LYS A 38 6.80 10.01 -7.38
C LYS A 38 5.29 10.14 -7.53
N ALA A 39 4.55 9.04 -7.44
CA ALA A 39 3.09 9.05 -7.52
C ALA A 39 2.51 9.88 -6.38
N VAL A 40 2.95 9.63 -5.13
CA VAL A 40 2.50 10.37 -3.94
C VAL A 40 2.82 11.86 -4.04
N ILE A 41 4.02 12.22 -4.50
CA ILE A 41 4.40 13.63 -4.69
C ILE A 41 3.50 14.31 -5.73
N ARG A 42 3.16 13.59 -6.81
CA ARG A 42 2.35 14.10 -7.91
C ARG A 42 0.88 14.25 -7.52
N SER A 43 0.30 13.27 -6.83
CA SER A 43 -1.11 13.29 -6.43
C SER A 43 -1.36 14.06 -5.12
N LYS A 44 -0.29 14.36 -4.36
CA LYS A 44 -0.37 14.90 -3.00
C LYS A 44 -1.22 14.03 -2.06
N SER A 45 -1.29 12.73 -2.35
CA SER A 45 -2.09 11.74 -1.62
C SER A 45 -1.44 10.37 -1.72
N ILE A 46 -1.73 9.50 -0.75
CA ILE A 46 -1.30 8.10 -0.85
C ILE A 46 -2.21 7.38 -1.88
N PRO A 47 -1.66 6.65 -2.87
CA PRO A 47 -2.43 6.03 -3.96
C PRO A 47 -3.25 4.80 -3.52
N PHE A 48 -3.42 4.60 -2.22
CA PHE A 48 -4.27 3.58 -1.63
C PHE A 48 -5.04 4.20 -0.45
N SER A 49 -6.26 3.71 -0.21
CA SER A 49 -7.05 4.12 0.94
C SER A 49 -6.36 3.68 2.23
N ILE A 50 -6.02 4.62 3.11
CA ILE A 50 -5.49 4.31 4.43
C ILE A 50 -6.69 4.06 5.34
N GLN A 51 -7.08 2.80 5.45
CA GLN A 51 -8.10 2.36 6.41
C GLN A 51 -7.37 1.61 7.52
N ALA A 52 -7.55 2.07 8.77
CA ALA A 52 -7.34 1.17 9.89
C ALA A 52 -8.33 0.03 9.72
N LYS A 53 -7.89 -1.21 9.92
CA LYS A 53 -8.78 -2.36 9.95
C LYS A 53 -9.71 -2.15 11.15
N ASN A 54 -10.81 -1.45 10.95
CA ASN A 54 -11.87 -1.38 11.93
C ASN A 54 -12.44 -2.79 11.95
N GLU A 55 -12.09 -3.56 12.98
CA GLU A 55 -12.81 -4.78 13.35
C GLU A 55 -14.29 -4.47 13.71
N GLU A 56 -14.71 -3.20 13.63
CA GLU A 56 -16.05 -2.67 13.89
C GLU A 56 -16.89 -2.38 12.63
N GLU A 57 -16.46 -2.74 11.42
CA GLU A 57 -17.37 -2.69 10.25
C GLU A 57 -18.24 -3.95 10.08
N ASP A 58 -18.20 -4.90 11.01
CA ASP A 58 -18.79 -6.24 10.85
C ASP A 58 -20.20 -6.48 11.43
N GLU A 59 -20.91 -5.51 12.01
CA GLU A 59 -22.33 -5.76 12.37
C GLU A 59 -23.31 -4.61 12.13
N VAL A 60 -22.92 -3.36 12.42
CA VAL A 60 -23.89 -2.24 12.43
C VAL A 60 -24.30 -1.85 11.00
N THR A 61 -23.36 -1.85 10.06
CA THR A 61 -23.63 -1.49 8.65
C THR A 61 -24.39 -2.59 7.89
N ALA A 62 -24.20 -3.86 8.27
CA ALA A 62 -24.95 -5.00 7.74
C ALA A 62 -26.40 -4.99 8.25
N LYS A 63 -26.61 -4.77 9.56
CA LYS A 63 -27.96 -4.67 10.17
C LYS A 63 -28.74 -3.45 9.67
N ALA A 64 -28.08 -2.32 9.43
CA ALA A 64 -28.73 -1.13 8.86
C ALA A 64 -29.27 -1.39 7.45
N LYS A 65 -28.53 -2.12 6.59
CA LYS A 65 -29.01 -2.46 5.23
C LYS A 65 -30.18 -3.46 5.24
N ALA A 66 -30.26 -4.34 6.24
CA ALA A 66 -31.35 -5.31 6.37
C ALA A 66 -32.63 -4.72 6.99
N ALA A 67 -32.53 -3.69 7.83
CA ALA A 67 -33.68 -3.06 8.49
C ALA A 67 -34.50 -2.11 7.59
N PHE A 68 -33.96 -1.74 6.42
CA PHE A 68 -34.65 -0.91 5.43
C PHE A 68 -35.18 -1.71 4.22
N GLN A 69 -35.25 -3.05 4.32
CA GLN A 69 -35.99 -3.91 3.38
C GLN A 69 -37.32 -4.37 3.98
#